data_AF-A0A9N9XST5-F1
#
_entry.id   AF-A0A9N9XST5-F1
#
_cell.length_a   1.000
_cell.length_b   1.000
_cell.length_c   1.000
_cell.angle_alpha   90.00
_cell.angle_beta   90.00
_cell.angle_gamma   90.00
#
_symmetry.space_group_name_H-M   'P 1'
#
loop_
_entity.id
_entity.type
_entity.pdbx_description
1 polymer ?
#
loop_
_entity_poly.entity_id
_entity_poly.type
_entity_poly.pdbx_seq_one_letter_code
_entity_poly.pdbx_strand_id
1 'polypeptide(L)'
;MYLQTWMLFLWALDCSDFASGILADDDTTTLEDISDDRPTRPNDKYSNQPFPYLEEGSDSNNIYQEDRERYAHRCSERLETALDHVRRRQISRRKTLPLDGYSLHQQLRNAPFDMYVTNMKIRLPSTGNWVRVERCRYNPRNTSLETRLLFNDLTIMGKVNLFNDAEVQREPIDPLPEDTCNMILRLRKAGIGFHTEPIRREQGHFNVKTNSHFVEPGFISVYAYGCEPRLKREFRQEAEEEDDGLSREMEDIFLKGIRSLLTTYMQKELQPAIKETLMRNMGYTVSYG
;
A
#
# COMPACT_ATOMS: atom_id res chain seq x y z
N MET A 1 -32.31 -38.50 -2.08
CA MET A 1 -32.77 -37.75 -3.26
C MET A 1 -32.59 -36.22 -3.13
N TYR A 2 -31.55 -35.72 -2.44
CA TYR A 2 -31.27 -34.27 -2.35
C TYR A 2 -29.92 -33.84 -2.96
N LEU A 3 -29.13 -34.79 -3.45
CA LEU A 3 -27.81 -34.52 -4.04
C LEU A 3 -27.83 -34.25 -5.55
N GLN A 4 -28.88 -34.67 -6.27
CA GLN A 4 -28.98 -34.42 -7.72
C GLN A 4 -29.38 -32.98 -8.05
N THR A 5 -30.10 -32.29 -7.17
CA THR A 5 -30.56 -30.92 -7.41
C THR A 5 -29.44 -29.88 -7.27
N TRP A 6 -28.38 -30.21 -6.51
CA TRP A 6 -27.23 -29.31 -6.31
C TRP A 6 -26.24 -29.33 -7.48
N MET A 7 -26.08 -30.47 -8.16
CA MET A 7 -25.18 -30.59 -9.32
C MET A 7 -25.71 -29.82 -10.55
N LEU A 8 -27.03 -29.72 -10.72
CA LEU A 8 -27.62 -28.95 -11.83
C LEU A 8 -27.47 -27.43 -11.65
N PHE A 9 -27.33 -26.95 -10.42
CA PHE A 9 -27.15 -25.51 -10.15
C PHE A 9 -25.70 -25.06 -10.42
N LEU A 10 -24.72 -25.95 -10.24
CA LEU A 10 -23.30 -25.66 -10.53
C LEU A 10 -22.99 -25.71 -12.03
N TRP A 11 -23.74 -26.48 -12.82
CA TRP A 11 -23.58 -26.52 -14.28
C TRP A 11 -24.12 -25.27 -15.00
N ALA A 12 -25.00 -24.51 -14.35
CA ALA A 12 -25.60 -23.31 -14.94
C ALA A 12 -24.76 -22.03 -14.77
N LEU A 13 -23.73 -22.05 -13.89
CA LEU A 13 -22.86 -20.90 -13.65
C LEU A 13 -21.60 -20.88 -14.51
N ASP A 14 -21.36 -21.93 -15.30
CA ASP A 14 -20.16 -22.09 -16.15
C ASP A 14 -20.42 -21.74 -17.64
N CYS A 15 -21.57 -21.12 -17.95
CA CYS A 15 -22.03 -20.87 -19.33
C CYS A 15 -22.24 -19.38 -19.66
N SER A 16 -21.62 -18.46 -18.93
CA SER A 16 -21.65 -17.03 -19.29
C SER A 16 -20.25 -16.43 -19.31
N ASP A 17 -19.46 -16.81 -20.33
CA ASP A 17 -18.46 -15.93 -20.93
C ASP A 17 -18.03 -16.52 -22.29
N PHE A 18 -18.72 -16.16 -23.37
CA PHE A 18 -18.18 -16.29 -24.74
C PHE A 18 -19.04 -15.49 -25.73
N ALA A 19 -18.78 -14.19 -25.86
CA ALA A 19 -19.06 -13.46 -27.10
C ALA A 19 -18.36 -12.09 -27.09
N SER A 20 -17.18 -12.03 -27.72
CA SER A 20 -16.78 -11.04 -28.74
C SER A 20 -15.28 -10.80 -28.69
N GLY A 21 -14.55 -11.54 -29.53
CA GLY A 21 -13.17 -11.22 -29.90
C GLY A 21 -13.11 -10.26 -31.09
N ILE A 22 -12.22 -9.27 -30.97
CA ILE A 22 -11.19 -8.82 -31.93
C ILE A 22 -11.58 -8.70 -33.42
N LEU A 23 -11.45 -7.48 -33.95
CA LEU A 23 -10.96 -7.24 -35.30
C LEU A 23 -9.87 -6.15 -35.25
N ALA A 24 -8.79 -6.40 -35.97
CA ALA A 24 -7.62 -5.56 -36.14
C ALA A 24 -7.73 -4.71 -37.42
N ASP A 25 -7.02 -3.57 -37.40
CA ASP A 25 -6.35 -2.80 -38.46
C ASP A 25 -6.98 -2.65 -39.86
N ASP A 26 -7.12 -1.40 -40.33
CA ASP A 26 -6.32 -0.95 -41.48
C ASP A 26 -6.27 0.59 -41.62
N ASP A 27 -5.19 1.02 -42.26
CA ASP A 27 -4.69 2.37 -42.49
C ASP A 27 -5.65 3.38 -43.14
N THR A 28 -5.51 4.66 -42.76
CA THR A 28 -5.67 5.74 -43.75
C THR A 28 -4.79 6.94 -43.40
N THR A 29 -3.85 7.19 -44.30
CA THR A 29 -2.95 8.34 -44.39
C THR A 29 -3.72 9.64 -44.62
N THR A 30 -3.29 10.73 -43.99
CA THR A 30 -3.21 12.07 -44.61
C THR A 30 -2.25 12.96 -43.84
N LEU A 31 -1.36 13.55 -44.61
CA LEU A 31 -0.31 14.52 -44.26
C LEU A 31 -0.90 15.84 -43.77
N GLU A 32 -0.25 16.47 -42.79
CA GLU A 32 0.13 17.88 -42.89
C GLU A 32 1.32 18.18 -41.94
N ASP A 33 2.42 18.60 -42.58
CA ASP A 33 3.63 19.18 -41.99
C ASP A 33 3.32 20.47 -41.21
N ILE A 34 4.09 20.77 -40.16
CA ILE A 34 4.79 22.06 -39.96
C ILE A 34 5.59 22.05 -38.62
N SER A 35 6.91 22.16 -38.80
CA SER A 35 7.99 22.77 -37.98
C SER A 35 8.41 22.21 -36.61
N ASP A 36 9.67 21.75 -36.59
CA ASP A 36 10.73 21.91 -35.58
C ASP A 36 10.41 22.69 -34.30
N ASP A 37 10.55 22.04 -33.13
CA ASP A 37 11.60 22.42 -32.17
C ASP A 37 11.77 21.37 -31.05
N ARG A 38 13.03 21.13 -30.65
CA ARG A 38 13.42 20.19 -29.58
C ARG A 38 13.08 20.73 -28.17
N PRO A 39 12.96 19.87 -27.15
CA PRO A 39 12.20 20.14 -25.95
C PRO A 39 12.95 20.98 -24.90
N THR A 40 12.41 22.13 -24.53
CA THR A 40 12.80 22.85 -23.29
C THR A 40 11.99 22.35 -22.10
N ARG A 41 12.70 21.87 -21.08
CA ARG A 41 12.20 21.50 -19.75
C ARG A 41 11.37 22.65 -19.14
N PRO A 42 10.14 22.41 -18.62
CA PRO A 42 9.43 23.42 -17.84
C PRO A 42 9.67 23.18 -16.34
N ASN A 43 10.91 23.27 -15.91
CA ASN A 43 11.24 23.53 -14.50
C ASN A 43 11.98 24.86 -14.49
N ASP A 44 11.52 25.79 -13.62
CA ASP A 44 12.07 27.14 -13.35
C ASP A 44 11.17 28.33 -13.75
N LYS A 45 9.85 28.20 -13.55
CA LYS A 45 8.94 29.35 -13.39
C LYS A 45 8.05 29.23 -12.15
N TYR A 46 8.67 29.05 -10.98
CA TYR A 46 8.13 29.62 -9.75
C TYR A 46 9.12 30.65 -9.23
N SER A 47 9.04 31.83 -9.81
CA SER A 47 9.56 33.06 -9.22
C SER A 47 8.98 33.18 -7.82
N ASN A 48 9.86 33.20 -6.81
CA ASN A 48 9.54 33.66 -5.47
C ASN A 48 8.92 35.07 -5.60
N GLN A 49 7.60 35.18 -5.51
CA GLN A 49 7.00 36.48 -5.20
C GLN A 49 7.28 36.73 -3.71
N PRO A 50 7.99 37.82 -3.35
CA PRO A 50 8.06 38.23 -1.97
C PRO A 50 6.65 38.66 -1.54
N PHE A 51 6.07 37.94 -0.58
CA PHE A 51 4.84 38.36 0.06
C PHE A 51 5.04 39.77 0.64
N PRO A 52 4.04 40.66 0.54
CA PRO A 52 4.14 41.97 1.17
C PRO A 52 4.23 41.77 2.69
N TYR A 53 5.25 42.37 3.30
CA TYR A 53 5.34 42.53 4.74
C TYR A 53 4.11 43.31 5.20
N LEU A 54 3.21 42.63 5.92
CA LEU A 54 2.19 43.29 6.73
C LEU A 54 2.85 43.71 8.04
N GLU A 55 2.78 45.01 8.33
CA GLU A 55 3.25 45.64 9.56
C GLU A 55 2.75 44.91 10.81
N GLU A 56 3.68 44.72 11.75
CA GLU A 56 3.40 44.33 13.12
C GLU A 56 2.48 45.37 13.78
N GLY A 57 1.22 44.99 13.96
CA GLY A 57 0.22 45.73 14.70
C GLY A 57 -0.63 44.79 15.57
N SER A 58 -0.20 44.62 16.82
CA SER A 58 -1.02 44.48 18.03
C SER A 58 -2.25 43.52 18.01
N ASP A 59 -2.07 42.35 18.63
CA ASP A 59 -3.03 41.71 19.56
C ASP A 59 -4.48 41.45 19.11
N SER A 60 -4.73 40.78 17.97
CA SER A 60 -6.09 40.28 17.67
C SER A 60 -6.23 38.97 16.90
N ASN A 61 -5.15 38.26 16.55
CA ASN A 61 -5.26 37.04 15.71
C ASN A 61 -4.91 35.70 16.39
N ASN A 62 -4.70 35.66 17.71
CA ASN A 62 -4.37 34.41 18.42
C ASN A 62 -5.59 33.51 18.71
N ILE A 63 -6.82 34.04 18.66
CA ILE A 63 -8.02 33.28 19.01
C ILE A 63 -8.30 32.14 18.01
N TYR A 64 -8.10 32.38 16.70
CA TYR A 64 -8.30 31.35 15.68
C TYR A 64 -7.21 30.28 15.64
N GLN A 65 -6.01 30.61 16.13
CA GLN A 65 -4.88 29.68 16.15
C GLN A 65 -4.95 28.75 17.36
N GLU A 66 -5.26 29.29 18.55
CA GLU A 66 -5.48 28.49 19.77
C GLU A 66 -6.66 27.52 19.64
N ASP A 67 -7.78 27.96 19.07
CA ASP A 67 -8.94 27.06 18.85
C ASP A 67 -8.60 25.94 17.86
N ARG A 68 -7.87 26.27 16.78
CA ARG A 68 -7.43 25.27 15.78
C ARG A 68 -6.50 24.22 16.40
N GLU A 69 -5.57 24.64 17.25
CA GLU A 69 -4.69 23.74 17.98
C GLU A 69 -5.47 22.90 18.98
N ARG A 70 -6.43 23.48 19.71
CA ARG A 70 -7.31 22.76 20.64
C ARG A 70 -8.14 21.66 19.96
N TYR A 71 -8.69 21.91 18.76
CA TYR A 71 -9.40 20.89 17.99
C TYR A 71 -8.46 19.81 17.43
N ALA A 72 -7.23 20.17 17.06
CA ALA A 72 -6.22 19.22 16.61
C ALA A 72 -5.76 18.28 17.76
N HIS A 73 -5.51 18.83 18.96
CA HIS A 73 -5.13 18.04 20.13
C HIS A 73 -6.21 17.03 20.55
N ARG A 74 -7.48 17.45 20.54
CA ARG A 74 -8.60 16.53 20.82
C ARG A 74 -8.73 15.44 19.76
N CYS A 75 -8.46 15.77 18.50
CA CYS A 75 -8.47 14.81 17.39
C CYS A 75 -7.37 13.76 17.57
N SER A 76 -6.14 14.20 17.84
CA SER A 76 -4.99 13.29 18.00
C SER A 76 -5.16 12.36 19.19
N GLU A 77 -5.59 12.88 20.35
CA GLU A 77 -5.80 12.07 21.56
C GLU A 77 -6.87 10.97 21.35
N ARG A 78 -7.97 11.33 20.67
CA ARG A 78 -9.03 10.37 20.31
C ARG A 78 -8.53 9.29 19.37
N LEU A 79 -7.71 9.67 18.40
CA LEU A 79 -7.12 8.75 17.43
C LEU A 79 -6.10 7.82 18.11
N GLU A 80 -5.22 8.35 18.95
CA GLU A 80 -4.26 7.56 19.73
C GLU A 80 -4.97 6.54 20.63
N THR A 81 -6.02 6.96 21.32
CA THR A 81 -6.84 6.06 22.15
C THR A 81 -7.47 4.94 21.31
N ALA A 82 -8.02 5.27 20.14
CA ALA A 82 -8.63 4.29 19.24
C ALA A 82 -7.59 3.31 18.65
N LEU A 83 -6.39 3.81 18.33
CA LEU A 83 -5.25 2.99 17.87
C LEU A 83 -4.76 2.04 18.96
N ASP A 84 -4.75 2.46 20.22
CA ASP A 84 -4.42 1.59 21.36
C ASP A 84 -5.42 0.44 21.51
N HIS A 85 -6.72 0.70 21.31
CA HIS A 85 -7.73 -0.35 21.30
C HIS A 85 -7.50 -1.36 20.16
N VAL A 86 -7.16 -0.90 18.96
CA VAL A 86 -6.79 -1.79 17.83
C VAL A 86 -5.57 -2.63 18.20
N ARG A 87 -4.55 -2.00 18.77
CA ARG A 87 -3.31 -2.67 19.17
C ARG A 87 -3.54 -3.75 20.20
N ARG A 88 -4.33 -3.49 21.25
CA ARG A 88 -4.65 -4.51 22.28
C ARG A 88 -5.34 -5.73 21.66
N ARG A 89 -6.22 -5.51 20.67
CA ARG A 89 -6.87 -6.60 19.91
C ARG A 89 -5.88 -7.37 19.02
N GLN A 90 -4.85 -6.71 18.48
CA GLN A 90 -3.85 -7.36 17.64
C GLN A 90 -2.76 -8.09 18.45
N ILE A 91 -2.31 -7.53 19.58
CA ILE A 91 -1.30 -8.15 20.46
C ILE A 91 -1.85 -9.42 21.11
N SER A 92 -3.15 -9.45 21.46
CA SER A 92 -3.78 -10.69 21.93
C SER A 92 -3.83 -11.77 20.84
N ARG A 93 -3.70 -11.38 19.57
CA ARG A 93 -3.75 -12.28 18.42
C ARG A 93 -2.36 -12.78 18.01
N ARG A 94 -1.40 -11.94 17.60
CA ARG A 94 -0.03 -12.37 17.17
C ARG A 94 1.01 -11.23 17.23
N LYS A 95 2.29 -11.57 17.46
CA LYS A 95 3.45 -10.62 17.36
C LYS A 95 3.85 -10.28 15.91
N THR A 96 3.40 -11.09 14.96
CA THR A 96 3.61 -10.91 13.53
C THR A 96 2.25 -10.81 12.86
N LEU A 97 2.11 -9.86 11.95
CA LEU A 97 0.93 -9.73 11.10
C LEU A 97 1.18 -10.54 9.83
N PRO A 98 0.52 -11.68 9.66
CA PRO A 98 0.62 -12.41 8.40
C PRO A 98 -0.11 -11.63 7.31
N LEU A 99 0.47 -11.55 6.13
CA LEU A 99 -0.19 -11.06 4.92
C LEU A 99 -0.77 -12.26 4.15
N ASP A 100 -1.43 -13.17 4.87
CA ASP A 100 -2.02 -14.39 4.32
C ASP A 100 -3.09 -14.01 3.29
N GLY A 101 -3.06 -14.67 2.12
CA GLY A 101 -3.97 -14.38 0.99
C GLY A 101 -3.43 -13.35 -0.01
N TYR A 102 -2.23 -12.81 0.23
CA TYR A 102 -1.51 -12.00 -0.76
C TYR A 102 -0.32 -12.80 -1.30
N SER A 103 -0.25 -12.94 -2.62
CA SER A 103 0.93 -13.38 -3.35
C SER A 103 1.30 -12.29 -4.35
N LEU A 104 2.60 -12.09 -4.56
CA LEU A 104 3.10 -11.23 -5.62
C LEU A 104 3.60 -12.14 -6.74
N HIS A 105 3.12 -11.91 -7.96
CA HIS A 105 3.60 -12.57 -9.16
C HIS A 105 4.05 -11.51 -10.15
N GLN A 106 5.26 -11.65 -10.68
CA GLN A 106 5.83 -10.74 -11.66
C GLN A 106 6.91 -11.46 -12.46
N GLN A 107 6.83 -11.39 -13.79
CA GLN A 107 7.91 -11.84 -14.67
C GLN A 107 9.09 -10.85 -14.59
N LEU A 108 10.30 -11.38 -14.51
CA LEU A 108 11.54 -10.61 -14.53
C LEU A 108 11.82 -10.12 -15.96
N ARG A 109 12.29 -8.88 -16.09
CA ARG A 109 12.64 -8.25 -17.37
C ARG A 109 14.03 -8.67 -17.82
N ASN A 110 14.93 -8.87 -16.87
CA ASN A 110 16.33 -9.17 -17.13
C ASN A 110 16.62 -10.68 -17.21
N ALA A 111 15.63 -11.53 -16.96
CA ALA A 111 15.80 -12.99 -17.03
C ALA A 111 14.48 -13.71 -17.34
N PRO A 112 14.49 -14.88 -17.98
CA PRO A 112 13.31 -15.66 -18.33
C PRO A 112 12.76 -16.44 -17.11
N PHE A 113 12.56 -15.74 -16.00
CA PHE A 113 12.00 -16.31 -14.77
C PHE A 113 10.78 -15.53 -14.31
N ASP A 114 9.80 -16.28 -13.80
CA ASP A 114 8.67 -15.76 -13.06
C ASP A 114 8.98 -15.73 -11.57
N MET A 115 8.81 -14.55 -10.96
CA MET A 115 9.01 -14.33 -9.54
C MET A 115 7.68 -14.46 -8.79
N TYR A 116 7.63 -15.37 -7.81
CA TYR A 116 6.50 -15.54 -6.90
C TYR A 116 6.92 -15.27 -5.46
N VAL A 117 6.24 -14.34 -4.79
CA VAL A 117 6.47 -14.03 -3.37
C VAL A 117 5.33 -14.57 -2.53
N THR A 118 5.68 -15.38 -1.54
CA THR A 118 4.76 -16.08 -0.63
C THR A 118 5.19 -15.89 0.82
N ASN A 119 4.36 -16.34 1.76
CA ASN A 119 4.64 -16.33 3.21
C ASN A 119 5.07 -14.95 3.74
N MET A 120 4.46 -13.89 3.19
CA MET A 120 4.75 -12.53 3.57
C MET A 120 4.24 -12.25 4.99
N LYS A 121 5.10 -11.70 5.84
CA LYS A 121 4.79 -11.40 7.23
C LYS A 121 5.43 -10.10 7.67
N ILE A 122 4.68 -9.28 8.38
CA ILE A 122 5.16 -8.04 8.98
C ILE A 122 5.45 -8.30 10.44
N ARG A 123 6.70 -8.06 10.84
CA ARG A 123 7.10 -8.03 12.25
C ARG A 123 6.91 -6.62 12.78
N LEU A 124 5.99 -6.47 13.73
CA LEU A 124 5.77 -5.22 14.42
C LEU A 124 6.83 -5.00 15.51
N PRO A 125 7.18 -3.74 15.82
CA PRO A 125 8.04 -3.45 16.96
C PRO A 125 7.36 -3.89 18.27
N SER A 126 8.14 -4.51 19.16
CA SER A 126 7.66 -5.00 20.46
C SER A 126 7.24 -3.87 21.42
N THR A 127 7.73 -2.65 21.18
CA THR A 127 7.48 -1.48 22.01
C THR A 127 6.07 -0.92 21.83
N GLY A 128 5.58 -0.25 22.87
CA GLY A 128 4.33 0.52 22.97
C GLY A 128 3.82 1.22 21.70
N ASN A 129 4.74 1.80 20.95
CA ASN A 129 4.43 2.93 20.09
C ASN A 129 4.57 2.55 18.60
N TRP A 130 3.99 1.42 18.18
CA TRP A 130 4.11 0.92 16.80
C TRP A 130 3.65 1.93 15.74
N VAL A 131 2.67 2.76 16.08
CA VAL A 131 2.13 3.86 15.27
C VAL A 131 2.07 5.12 16.12
N ARG A 132 2.34 6.28 15.51
CA ARG A 132 2.21 7.61 16.09
C ARG A 132 1.35 8.48 15.19
N VAL A 133 0.57 9.36 15.79
CA VAL A 133 -0.21 10.36 15.06
C VAL A 133 0.69 11.57 14.80
N GLU A 134 1.09 11.78 13.54
CA GLU A 134 1.84 12.98 13.16
C GLU A 134 0.91 14.18 13.00
N ARG A 135 -0.28 13.95 12.43
CA ARG A 135 -1.26 15.00 12.21
C ARG A 135 -2.67 14.44 12.32
N CYS A 136 -3.56 15.17 12.97
CA CYS A 136 -4.99 14.88 13.01
C CYS A 136 -5.77 16.19 12.92
N ARG A 137 -6.60 16.32 11.89
CA ARG A 137 -7.43 17.50 11.67
C ARG A 137 -8.85 17.10 11.35
N TYR A 138 -9.77 17.51 12.21
CA TYR A 138 -11.19 17.44 11.93
C TYR A 138 -11.65 18.77 11.31
N ASN A 139 -12.38 18.67 10.20
CA ASN A 139 -13.03 19.82 9.58
C ASN A 139 -14.54 19.73 9.83
N PRO A 140 -15.12 20.65 10.62
CA PRO A 140 -16.55 20.60 10.92
C PRO A 140 -17.43 20.97 9.72
N ARG A 141 -16.91 21.67 8.71
CA ARG A 141 -17.72 22.17 7.58
C ARG A 141 -18.20 21.05 6.66
N ASN A 142 -17.32 20.13 6.31
CA ASN A 142 -17.61 18.95 5.48
C ASN A 142 -17.66 17.67 6.30
N THR A 143 -17.50 17.76 7.63
CA THR A 143 -17.39 16.60 8.53
C THR A 143 -16.32 15.60 8.09
N SER A 144 -15.18 16.09 7.57
CA SER A 144 -14.06 15.25 7.17
C SER A 144 -12.99 15.16 8.24
N LEU A 145 -12.30 14.03 8.29
CA LEU A 145 -11.15 13.78 9.12
C LEU A 145 -9.93 13.54 8.23
N GLU A 146 -8.90 14.36 8.40
CA GLU A 146 -7.61 14.24 7.73
C GLU A 146 -6.58 13.83 8.77
N THR A 147 -5.90 12.70 8.56
CA THR A 147 -4.90 12.19 9.50
C THR A 147 -3.66 11.72 8.79
N ARG A 148 -2.53 11.78 9.48
CA ARG A 148 -1.25 11.25 9.03
C ARG A 148 -0.64 10.45 10.16
N LEU A 149 -0.41 9.17 9.88
CA LEU A 149 0.14 8.21 10.82
C LEU A 149 1.55 7.86 10.39
N LEU A 150 2.47 7.83 11.35
CA LEU A 150 3.83 7.37 11.17
C LEU A 150 4.03 6.06 11.94
N PHE A 151 4.52 5.06 11.23
CA PHE A 151 4.89 3.78 11.78
C PHE A 151 6.35 3.84 12.21
N ASN A 152 6.64 3.21 13.35
CA ASN A 152 8.03 2.90 13.71
C ASN A 152 8.61 1.89 12.71
N ASP A 153 9.88 1.57 12.87
CA ASP A 153 10.58 0.67 11.96
C ASP A 153 9.85 -0.68 11.81
N LEU A 154 9.50 -1.00 10.58
CA LEU A 154 8.81 -2.23 10.19
C LEU A 154 9.80 -3.16 9.52
N THR A 155 9.67 -4.46 9.77
CA THR A 155 10.43 -5.50 9.06
C THR A 155 9.45 -6.45 8.39
N ILE A 156 9.49 -6.50 7.07
CA ILE A 156 8.68 -7.39 6.25
C ILE A 156 9.58 -8.52 5.78
N MET A 157 9.11 -9.75 5.92
CA MET A 157 9.80 -10.94 5.44
C MET A 157 8.91 -11.64 4.43
N GLY A 158 9.48 -12.22 3.37
CA GLY A 158 8.78 -13.04 2.39
C GLY A 158 9.70 -14.10 1.81
N LYS A 159 9.10 -15.18 1.30
CA LYS A 159 9.81 -16.22 0.56
C LYS A 159 9.54 -16.02 -0.94
N VAL A 160 10.60 -15.86 -1.70
CA VAL A 160 10.59 -15.74 -3.14
C VAL A 160 10.88 -17.10 -3.74
N ASN A 161 10.10 -17.50 -4.73
CA ASN A 161 10.35 -18.67 -5.55
C ASN A 161 10.46 -18.18 -7.00
N LEU A 162 11.46 -18.67 -7.72
CA LEU A 162 11.64 -18.41 -9.14
C LEU A 162 11.22 -19.65 -9.92
N PHE A 163 10.52 -19.44 -11.03
CA PHE A 163 10.18 -20.52 -11.97
C PHE A 163 10.65 -20.15 -13.36
N ASN A 164 11.26 -21.09 -14.07
CA ASN A 164 11.61 -20.93 -15.47
C ASN A 164 10.41 -21.36 -16.34
N ASP A 165 10.06 -20.59 -17.36
CA ASP A 165 8.98 -20.91 -18.31
C ASP A 165 9.16 -22.31 -18.94
N ALA A 166 10.41 -22.77 -19.10
CA ALA A 166 10.73 -24.10 -19.62
C ALA A 166 10.37 -25.25 -18.65
N GLU A 167 10.27 -24.97 -17.35
CA GLU A 167 10.00 -25.96 -16.30
C GLU A 167 8.51 -26.02 -15.93
N VAL A 168 7.76 -24.91 -16.11
CA VAL A 168 6.32 -24.83 -15.81
C VAL A 168 5.46 -25.76 -16.69
N GLN A 169 6.00 -26.27 -17.81
CA GLN A 169 5.30 -27.23 -18.69
C GLN A 169 5.28 -28.67 -18.15
N ARG A 170 5.89 -28.95 -16.99
CA ARG A 170 5.82 -30.28 -16.32
C ARG A 170 4.96 -30.19 -15.06
N GLU A 171 4.30 -31.31 -14.73
CA GLU A 171 3.45 -31.55 -13.54
C GLU A 171 3.92 -30.85 -12.25
N PRO A 172 3.02 -30.51 -11.29
CA PRO A 172 3.25 -29.50 -10.25
C PRO A 172 4.60 -29.71 -9.53
N ILE A 173 5.57 -28.89 -9.91
CA ILE A 173 6.92 -28.94 -9.37
C ILE A 173 6.88 -28.22 -8.03
N ASP A 174 6.98 -28.96 -6.93
CA ASP A 174 7.36 -28.38 -5.66
C ASP A 174 8.68 -27.61 -5.88
N PRO A 175 8.74 -26.29 -5.61
CA PRO A 175 9.91 -25.49 -5.93
C PRO A 175 11.13 -26.07 -5.23
N LEU A 176 12.17 -26.39 -6.01
CA LEU A 176 13.40 -26.92 -5.44
C LEU A 176 13.97 -25.89 -4.46
N PRO A 177 14.61 -26.32 -3.35
CA PRO A 177 15.19 -25.39 -2.38
C PRO A 177 16.17 -24.39 -3.04
N GLU A 178 16.79 -24.79 -4.15
CA GLU A 178 17.74 -24.01 -4.94
C GLU A 178 17.11 -22.77 -5.61
N ASP A 179 15.80 -22.80 -5.90
CA ASP A 179 15.07 -21.70 -6.58
C ASP A 179 14.32 -20.81 -5.59
N THR A 180 14.57 -21.02 -4.29
CA THR A 180 13.91 -20.29 -3.22
C THR A 180 14.86 -19.31 -2.57
N CYS A 181 14.40 -18.08 -2.34
CA CYS A 181 15.15 -17.06 -1.64
C CYS A 181 14.31 -16.41 -0.55
N ASN A 182 14.94 -16.02 0.56
CA ASN A 182 14.25 -15.24 1.60
C ASN A 182 14.60 -13.78 1.43
N MET A 183 13.58 -12.93 1.37
CA MET A 183 13.75 -11.49 1.30
C MET A 183 13.26 -10.81 2.57
N ILE A 184 14.04 -9.83 3.03
CA ILE A 184 13.72 -8.98 4.17
C ILE A 184 13.78 -7.54 3.73
N LEU A 185 12.67 -6.84 3.94
CA LEU A 185 12.56 -5.40 3.75
C LEU A 185 12.47 -4.71 5.10
N ARG A 186 13.34 -3.72 5.33
CA ARG A 186 13.27 -2.83 6.49
C ARG A 186 12.83 -1.42 6.07
N LEU A 187 11.72 -0.97 6.65
CA LEU A 187 11.17 0.36 6.42
C LEU A 187 11.32 1.20 7.68
N ARG A 188 11.77 2.45 7.54
CA ARG A 188 11.84 3.46 8.60
C ARG A 188 10.82 4.54 8.34
N LYS A 189 10.14 4.99 9.40
CA LYS A 189 9.17 6.10 9.31
C LYS A 189 8.18 5.92 8.15
N ALA A 190 7.70 4.70 7.92
CA ALA A 190 6.65 4.50 6.93
C ALA A 190 5.45 5.35 7.36
N GLY A 191 4.81 6.04 6.41
CA GLY A 191 3.70 6.92 6.72
C GLY A 191 2.46 6.53 5.93
N ILE A 192 1.28 6.70 6.52
CA ILE A 192 0.02 6.58 5.78
C ILE A 192 -0.86 7.77 6.14
N GLY A 193 -1.30 8.47 5.10
CA GLY A 193 -2.30 9.52 5.21
C GLY A 193 -3.69 8.96 4.96
N PHE A 194 -4.66 9.41 5.74
CA PHE A 194 -6.06 9.06 5.59
C PHE A 194 -6.91 10.31 5.42
N HIS A 195 -7.83 10.24 4.47
CA HIS A 195 -8.92 11.18 4.31
C HIS A 195 -10.24 10.44 4.44
N THR A 196 -11.07 10.90 5.38
CA THR A 196 -12.26 10.16 5.79
C THR A 196 -13.46 11.10 5.84
N GLU A 197 -14.53 10.71 5.17
CA GLU A 197 -15.79 11.48 5.08
C GLU A 197 -17.02 10.56 5.18
N PRO A 198 -18.16 11.03 5.71
CA PRO A 198 -19.38 10.24 5.79
C PRO A 198 -20.05 10.05 4.41
N ILE A 199 -20.56 8.85 4.11
CA ILE A 199 -21.22 8.54 2.83
C ILE A 199 -22.73 8.81 2.90
N ARG A 200 -23.41 8.27 3.92
CA ARG A 200 -24.85 8.47 4.18
C ARG A 200 -25.12 8.39 5.67
N ARG A 201 -26.06 9.22 6.14
CA ARG A 201 -26.55 9.26 7.53
C ARG A 201 -27.96 8.67 7.54
N GLU A 202 -28.12 7.38 7.33
CA GLU A 202 -29.41 6.72 7.48
C GLU A 202 -29.57 6.21 8.91
N GLN A 203 -30.80 6.22 9.43
CA GLN A 203 -31.14 5.97 10.84
C GLN A 203 -30.36 4.77 11.42
N GLY A 204 -29.40 5.05 12.29
CA GLY A 204 -28.62 4.06 13.04
C GLY A 204 -27.38 3.49 12.35
N HIS A 205 -27.22 3.62 11.03
CA HIS A 205 -26.07 3.07 10.31
C HIS A 205 -25.15 4.18 9.78
N PHE A 206 -23.94 4.24 10.33
CA PHE A 206 -22.93 5.22 9.94
C PHE A 206 -21.91 4.59 8.97
N ASN A 207 -22.00 4.95 7.69
CA ASN A 207 -21.06 4.53 6.65
C ASN A 207 -20.10 5.64 6.30
N VAL A 208 -18.83 5.27 6.10
CA VAL A 208 -17.72 6.20 5.95
C VAL A 208 -16.87 5.79 4.77
N LYS A 209 -16.52 6.76 3.93
CA LYS A 209 -15.54 6.60 2.87
C LYS A 209 -14.19 6.96 3.46
N THR A 210 -13.22 6.05 3.35
CA THR A 210 -11.84 6.29 3.79
C THR A 210 -10.93 6.04 2.62
N ASN A 211 -10.27 7.10 2.17
CA ASN A 211 -9.20 7.03 1.19
C ASN A 211 -7.87 7.00 1.95
N SER A 212 -7.00 6.06 1.61
CA SER A 212 -5.64 6.02 2.14
C SER A 212 -4.65 6.37 1.03
N HIS A 213 -3.56 7.03 1.40
CA HIS A 213 -2.42 7.21 0.52
C HIS A 213 -1.14 6.94 1.30
N PHE A 214 -0.23 6.24 0.66
CA PHE A 214 1.07 5.96 1.27
C PHE A 214 1.92 7.22 1.24
N VAL A 215 2.30 7.68 2.42
CA VAL A 215 3.30 8.73 2.57
C VAL A 215 4.65 8.05 2.48
N GLU A 216 5.47 8.55 1.56
CA GLU A 216 6.74 7.91 1.19
C GLU A 216 7.58 7.52 2.43
N PRO A 217 8.00 6.25 2.52
CA PRO A 217 8.72 5.77 3.67
C PRO A 217 10.19 6.16 3.54
N GLY A 218 10.87 6.31 4.68
CA GLY A 218 12.32 6.23 4.68
C GLY A 218 12.73 4.77 4.46
N PHE A 219 13.08 4.39 3.24
CA PHE A 219 13.64 3.07 2.99
C PHE A 219 14.97 2.92 3.74
N ILE A 220 15.17 1.80 4.43
CA ILE A 220 16.47 1.50 5.07
C ILE A 220 17.27 0.56 4.20
N SER A 221 16.70 -0.59 3.83
CA SER A 221 17.44 -1.67 3.17
C SER A 221 16.53 -2.81 2.75
N VAL A 222 16.85 -3.44 1.63
CA VAL A 222 16.38 -4.77 1.21
C VAL A 222 17.54 -5.75 1.36
N TYR A 223 17.27 -6.96 1.83
CA TYR A 223 18.26 -8.04 1.91
C TYR A 223 17.66 -9.32 1.38
N ALA A 224 18.32 -9.94 0.40
CA ALA A 224 18.04 -11.30 -0.03
C ALA A 224 19.07 -12.26 0.60
N TYR A 225 18.63 -13.42 1.09
CA TYR A 225 19.52 -14.46 1.62
C TYR A 225 18.99 -15.86 1.35
N GLY A 226 19.92 -16.80 1.24
CA GLY A 226 19.61 -18.18 0.89
C GLY A 226 19.19 -18.36 -0.57
N CYS A 227 19.46 -17.39 -1.45
CA CYS A 227 19.37 -17.59 -2.90
C CYS A 227 20.53 -18.53 -3.31
N GLU A 228 20.25 -19.76 -3.73
CA GLU A 228 21.27 -20.73 -4.17
C GLU A 228 21.66 -20.57 -5.66
N PRO A 229 22.82 -21.11 -6.09
CA PRO A 229 23.52 -20.70 -7.29
C PRO A 229 23.03 -21.33 -8.61
N ARG A 230 21.78 -21.82 -8.74
CA ARG A 230 21.27 -22.15 -10.09
C ARG A 230 21.20 -20.90 -10.97
N LEU A 231 20.85 -19.76 -10.36
CA LEU A 231 21.05 -18.42 -10.94
C LEU A 231 22.51 -18.10 -11.31
N LYS A 232 23.51 -18.74 -10.69
CA LYS A 232 24.94 -18.51 -10.99
C LYS A 232 25.51 -19.48 -12.03
N ARG A 233 24.85 -20.61 -12.31
CA ARG A 233 25.39 -21.65 -13.20
C ARG A 233 24.99 -21.47 -14.65
N GLU A 234 23.82 -20.91 -14.94
CA GLU A 234 23.40 -20.60 -16.33
C GLU A 234 24.11 -19.37 -16.90
N PHE A 235 24.54 -18.43 -16.06
CA PHE A 235 25.14 -17.16 -16.47
C PHE A 235 26.67 -17.17 -16.53
N ARG A 236 27.32 -18.35 -16.60
CA ARG A 236 28.79 -18.44 -16.58
C ARG A 236 29.48 -18.05 -17.90
N GLN A 237 28.80 -17.30 -18.75
CA GLN A 237 29.36 -16.54 -19.86
C GLN A 237 28.81 -15.11 -19.67
N GLU A 238 29.67 -14.14 -19.28
CA GLU A 238 29.39 -12.68 -19.09
C GLU A 238 28.93 -12.20 -17.68
N ALA A 239 29.32 -12.93 -16.62
CA ALA A 239 28.63 -13.07 -15.31
C ALA A 239 28.77 -12.02 -14.17
N GLU A 240 29.28 -10.79 -14.34
CA GLU A 240 29.40 -9.86 -13.18
C GLU A 240 28.47 -8.63 -13.24
N GLU A 241 28.08 -8.16 -14.42
CA GLU A 241 27.18 -6.99 -14.54
C GLU A 241 25.68 -7.35 -14.56
N GLU A 242 25.33 -8.55 -15.03
CA GLU A 242 23.93 -9.01 -15.13
C GLU A 242 23.34 -9.52 -13.80
N ASP A 243 24.15 -10.13 -12.93
CA ASP A 243 23.71 -10.64 -11.61
C ASP A 243 23.21 -9.51 -10.69
N ASP A 244 23.92 -8.37 -10.75
CA ASP A 244 23.53 -7.13 -10.09
C ASP A 244 22.20 -6.58 -10.64
N GLY A 245 21.95 -6.72 -11.94
CA GLY A 245 20.72 -6.27 -12.59
C GLY A 245 19.50 -7.09 -12.17
N LEU A 246 19.66 -8.42 -12.06
CA LEU A 246 18.60 -9.33 -11.62
C LEU A 246 18.25 -9.10 -10.15
N SER A 247 19.26 -9.05 -9.28
CA SER A 247 19.04 -8.84 -7.85
C SER A 247 18.31 -7.52 -7.57
N ARG A 248 18.73 -6.43 -8.22
CA ARG A 248 18.07 -5.11 -8.12
C ARG A 248 16.63 -5.14 -8.62
N GLU A 249 16.36 -5.87 -9.71
CA GLU A 249 15.00 -6.04 -10.20
C GLU A 249 14.12 -6.78 -9.20
N MET A 250 14.61 -7.87 -8.61
CA MET A 250 13.89 -8.62 -7.57
C MET A 250 13.59 -7.73 -6.36
N GLU A 251 14.56 -6.90 -5.94
CA GLU A 251 14.38 -5.91 -4.88
C GLU A 251 13.30 -4.88 -5.21
N ASP A 252 13.33 -4.32 -6.42
CA ASP A 252 12.34 -3.34 -6.89
C ASP A 252 10.93 -3.90 -6.95
N ILE A 253 10.78 -5.13 -7.45
CA ILE A 253 9.49 -5.84 -7.52
C ILE A 253 8.96 -6.07 -6.11
N PHE A 254 9.81 -6.61 -5.22
CA PHE A 254 9.45 -6.86 -3.83
C PHE A 254 9.03 -5.56 -3.11
N LEU A 255 9.76 -4.47 -3.32
CA LEU A 255 9.46 -3.14 -2.78
C LEU A 255 8.10 -2.61 -3.28
N LYS A 256 7.87 -2.63 -4.60
CA LYS A 256 6.62 -2.13 -5.21
C LYS A 256 5.41 -2.95 -4.74
N GLY A 257 5.55 -4.28 -4.73
CA GLY A 257 4.52 -5.20 -4.25
C GLY A 257 4.16 -4.94 -2.79
N ILE A 258 5.15 -4.91 -1.89
CA ILE A 258 4.91 -4.68 -0.47
C ILE A 258 4.31 -3.30 -0.21
N ARG A 259 4.71 -2.25 -0.94
CA ARG A 259 4.12 -0.91 -0.78
C ARG A 259 2.61 -0.93 -0.98
N SER A 260 2.14 -1.58 -2.04
CA SER A 260 0.71 -1.73 -2.33
C SER A 260 -0.02 -2.55 -1.26
N LEU A 261 0.57 -3.70 -0.89
CA LEU A 261 0.00 -4.61 0.11
C LEU A 261 -0.09 -3.98 1.49
N LEU A 262 0.99 -3.34 1.95
CA LEU A 262 1.05 -2.68 3.25
C LEU A 262 0.02 -1.56 3.34
N THR A 263 -0.15 -0.77 2.27
CA THR A 263 -1.14 0.31 2.22
C THR A 263 -2.55 -0.24 2.37
N THR A 264 -2.90 -1.26 1.59
CA THR A 264 -4.22 -1.90 1.61
C THR A 264 -4.51 -2.55 2.96
N TYR A 265 -3.54 -3.28 3.51
CA TYR A 265 -3.67 -3.95 4.78
C TYR A 265 -3.84 -2.96 5.93
N MET A 266 -2.97 -1.94 6.02
CA MET A 266 -3.04 -0.94 7.09
C MET A 266 -4.30 -0.09 6.96
N GLN A 267 -4.79 0.19 5.74
CA GLN A 267 -6.08 0.82 5.57
C GLN A 267 -7.21 0.00 6.20
N LYS A 268 -7.26 -1.31 5.92
CA LYS A 268 -8.29 -2.21 6.48
C LYS A 268 -8.21 -2.31 8.00
N GLU A 269 -7.01 -2.47 8.55
CA GLU A 269 -6.82 -2.63 10.01
C GLU A 269 -7.08 -1.34 10.80
N LEU A 270 -6.76 -0.18 10.23
CA LEU A 270 -6.88 1.12 10.93
C LEU A 270 -8.23 1.80 10.68
N GLN A 271 -8.98 1.36 9.65
CA GLN A 271 -10.31 1.88 9.34
C GLN A 271 -11.25 1.96 10.57
N PRO A 272 -11.32 0.96 11.48
CA PRO A 272 -12.16 1.04 12.68
C PRO A 272 -11.79 2.20 13.59
N ALA A 273 -10.49 2.43 13.85
CA ALA A 273 -10.01 3.50 14.72
C ALA A 273 -10.27 4.89 14.11
N ILE A 274 -10.07 5.01 12.79
CA ILE A 274 -10.32 6.25 12.05
C ILE A 274 -11.81 6.57 12.03
N LYS A 275 -12.65 5.56 11.75
CA LYS A 275 -14.12 5.69 11.77
C LYS A 275 -14.61 6.12 13.16
N GLU A 276 -14.14 5.47 14.22
CA GLU A 276 -14.48 5.80 15.60
C GLU A 276 -14.09 7.24 15.97
N THR A 277 -12.88 7.66 15.56
CA THR A 277 -12.40 9.03 15.79
C THR A 277 -13.31 10.05 15.10
N LEU A 278 -13.69 9.80 13.85
CA LEU A 278 -14.63 10.66 13.12
C LEU A 278 -15.98 10.70 13.84
N MET A 279 -16.53 9.55 14.25
CA MET A 279 -17.81 9.45 14.95
C MET A 279 -17.79 10.24 16.27
N ARG A 280 -16.73 10.09 17.08
CA ARG A 280 -16.57 10.86 18.33
C ARG A 280 -16.44 12.36 18.07
N ASN A 281 -15.77 12.77 17.00
CA ASN A 281 -15.67 14.18 16.60
C ASN A 281 -17.00 14.77 16.11
N MET A 282 -17.89 13.94 15.58
CA MET A 282 -19.26 14.30 15.26
C MET A 282 -20.22 14.28 16.47
N GLY A 283 -19.76 13.82 17.64
CA GLY A 283 -20.56 13.75 18.87
C GLY A 283 -21.27 12.41 19.12
N TYR A 284 -21.00 11.37 18.31
CA TYR A 284 -21.53 10.03 18.56
C TYR A 284 -20.76 9.31 19.66
N THR A 285 -21.48 8.58 20.52
CA THR A 285 -20.91 7.62 21.47
C THR A 285 -20.76 6.26 20.80
N VAL A 286 -19.57 5.68 20.85
CA VAL A 286 -19.30 4.34 20.31
C VAL A 286 -19.44 3.32 21.43
N SER A 287 -20.44 2.44 21.32
CA SER A 287 -20.61 1.28 22.21
C SER A 287 -20.10 0.03 21.50
N TYR A 288 -19.27 -0.75 22.17
CA TYR A 288 -18.93 -2.10 21.76
C TYR A 288 -19.80 -3.01 22.64
N GLY A 289 -20.89 -3.51 22.06
CA GLY A 289 -21.76 -4.48 22.73
C GLY A 289 -21.02 -5.73 23.17
#